data_AF-A0A9P9NTA6-F1
#
_entry.id   AF-A0A9P9NTA6-F1
#
_cell.length_a   1.000
_cell.length_b   1.000
_cell.length_c   1.000
_cell.angle_alpha   90.00
_cell.angle_beta   90.00
_cell.angle_gamma   90.00
#
_symmetry.space_group_name_H-M   'P 1'
#
loop_
_entity.id
_entity.type
_entity.pdbx_description
1 polymer ?
#
loop_
_entity_poly.entity_id
_entity_poly.type
_entity_poly.pdbx_seq_one_letter_code
_entity_poly.pdbx_strand_id
1 'polypeptide(L)'
;MTPIKDTFVSSSIYNTLPHISDVHDAPDEHADDLKDLRALLQRYDVPDGVSVRLVHKHYDTEDGEIMVFKQVPVASQGEVVSMGPLLPAKYPNLKGINFFVDTDGKFQAYEYTTCDVPGHDMSEYQAFLAEFSSIVVERGLQRIFGLKFDVKDEELGWTEFEFPAKRSTILIPKGMPVPEGAEYMINIVTEWGKDDDSLRKRGCPCFNTTCTHCSHEGQKGCGPEMQGWEFTLGGQKIDAGSPVLPIMNAVAAVW
;
A
#
# COMPACT_ATOMS: atom_id res chain seq x y z
N MET A 1 16.31 -3.08 25.03
CA MET A 1 15.23 -2.09 24.81
C MET A 1 14.46 -2.52 23.59
N THR A 2 13.13 -2.48 23.60
CA THR A 2 12.33 -2.88 22.44
C THR A 2 12.48 -1.85 21.33
N PRO A 3 12.97 -2.22 20.14
CA PRO A 3 13.17 -1.31 19.01
C PRO A 3 11.85 -0.87 18.39
N ILE A 4 10.76 -1.61 18.62
CA ILE A 4 9.42 -1.34 18.07
C ILE A 4 8.51 -0.80 19.19
N LYS A 5 7.79 0.29 18.91
CA LYS A 5 6.79 0.88 19.80
C LYS A 5 5.48 0.09 19.75
N ASP A 6 4.88 -0.14 20.92
CA ASP A 6 3.58 -0.80 21.08
C ASP A 6 2.43 0.20 21.28
N THR A 7 2.53 1.35 20.62
CA THR A 7 1.54 2.43 20.69
C THR A 7 1.09 2.82 19.30
N PHE A 8 -0.15 3.29 19.16
CA PHE A 8 -0.62 3.86 17.90
C PHE A 8 0.08 5.19 17.61
N VAL A 9 0.42 5.41 16.33
CA VAL A 9 0.89 6.73 15.89
C VAL A 9 -0.24 7.74 16.05
N SER A 10 0.08 8.96 16.51
CA SER A 10 -0.92 10.03 16.56
C SER A 10 -1.18 10.59 15.17
N SER A 11 -2.39 11.12 14.94
CA SER A 11 -2.77 11.77 13.69
C SER A 11 -1.87 12.96 13.36
N SER A 12 -1.42 13.71 14.37
CA SER A 12 -0.46 14.80 14.19
C SER A 12 0.89 14.34 13.61
N ILE A 13 1.35 13.13 13.95
CA ILE A 13 2.59 12.57 13.41
C ILE A 13 2.30 11.95 12.05
N TYR A 14 1.23 11.17 11.91
CA TYR A 14 0.85 10.53 10.65
C TYR A 14 0.65 11.56 9.53
N ASN A 15 -0.04 12.67 9.81
CA ASN A 15 -0.32 13.69 8.80
C ASN A 15 0.93 14.47 8.37
N THR A 16 2.08 14.30 9.03
CA THR A 16 3.37 14.85 8.59
C THR A 16 4.08 13.96 7.56
N LEU A 17 3.59 12.74 7.31
CA LEU A 17 4.12 11.87 6.28
C LEU A 17 3.82 12.45 4.88
N PRO A 18 4.73 12.26 3.91
CA PRO A 18 4.51 12.76 2.55
C PRO A 18 3.38 11.98 1.88
N HIS A 19 2.64 12.64 0.99
CA HIS A 19 1.62 11.97 0.19
C HIS A 19 2.30 11.00 -0.81
N ILE A 20 1.64 9.90 -1.17
CA ILE A 20 2.21 8.91 -2.09
C ILE A 20 2.64 9.54 -3.44
N SER A 21 1.88 10.51 -3.96
CA SER A 21 2.25 11.25 -5.18
C SER A 21 3.59 11.99 -5.10
N ASP A 22 4.00 12.36 -3.89
CA ASP A 22 5.11 13.28 -3.65
C ASP A 22 6.44 12.53 -3.43
N VAL A 23 6.42 11.20 -3.37
CA VAL A 23 7.58 10.37 -3.05
C VAL A 23 8.13 9.55 -4.23
N HIS A 24 7.59 9.75 -5.43
CA HIS A 24 7.89 8.91 -6.58
C HIS A 24 9.38 8.93 -6.99
N ASP A 25 10.08 10.05 -6.82
CA ASP A 25 11.50 10.20 -7.17
C ASP A 25 12.45 9.71 -6.07
N ALA A 26 11.96 9.57 -4.83
CA ALA A 26 12.81 9.28 -3.67
C ALA A 26 13.62 7.97 -3.79
N PRO A 27 13.10 6.86 -4.37
CA PRO A 27 13.90 5.65 -4.57
C PRO A 27 15.11 5.85 -5.48
N ASP A 28 15.00 6.73 -6.48
CA ASP A 28 16.09 7.02 -7.42
C ASP A 28 17.08 8.04 -6.81
N GLU A 29 16.56 9.07 -6.12
CA GLU A 29 17.39 10.06 -5.41
C GLU A 29 18.22 9.43 -4.28
N HIS A 30 17.70 8.38 -3.65
CA HIS A 30 18.32 7.66 -2.53
C HIS A 30 18.71 6.21 -2.87
N ALA A 31 19.06 5.94 -4.13
CA ALA A 31 19.32 4.58 -4.62
C ALA A 31 20.44 3.85 -3.86
N ASP A 32 21.52 4.55 -3.49
CA ASP A 32 22.63 3.97 -2.73
C ASP A 32 22.22 3.61 -1.30
N ASP A 33 21.41 4.47 -0.65
CA ASP A 33 20.85 4.21 0.67
C ASP A 33 19.89 3.02 0.65
N LEU A 34 19.00 2.99 -0.35
CA LEU A 34 18.08 1.88 -0.56
C LEU A 34 18.83 0.56 -0.77
N LYS A 35 19.91 0.58 -1.55
CA LYS A 35 20.77 -0.59 -1.77
C LYS A 35 21.41 -1.07 -0.47
N ASP A 36 21.94 -0.17 0.35
CA ASP A 36 22.55 -0.52 1.64
C ASP A 36 21.51 -1.10 2.61
N LEU A 37 20.33 -0.49 2.71
CA LEU A 37 19.23 -0.98 3.54
C LEU A 37 18.74 -2.37 3.10
N ARG A 38 18.68 -2.63 1.79
CA ARG A 38 18.35 -3.96 1.24
C ARG A 38 19.43 -4.99 1.54
N ALA A 39 20.71 -4.59 1.48
CA ALA A 39 21.81 -5.48 1.84
C ALA A 39 21.73 -5.93 3.31
N LEU A 40 21.15 -5.12 4.21
CA LEU A 40 20.87 -5.54 5.58
C LEU A 40 19.86 -6.69 5.65
N LEU A 41 18.80 -6.67 4.83
CA LEU A 41 17.80 -7.74 4.78
C LEU A 41 18.48 -9.08 4.46
N GLN A 42 19.36 -9.09 3.46
CA GLN A 42 20.12 -10.28 3.07
C GLN A 42 21.11 -10.71 4.15
N ARG A 43 21.90 -9.77 4.69
CA ARG A 43 22.99 -10.08 5.62
C ARG A 43 22.50 -10.68 6.94
N TYR A 44 21.34 -10.23 7.40
CA TYR A 44 20.71 -10.73 8.62
C TYR A 44 19.75 -11.90 8.40
N ASP A 45 19.61 -12.36 7.15
CA ASP A 45 18.71 -13.44 6.76
C ASP A 45 17.29 -13.25 7.33
N VAL A 46 16.75 -12.03 7.17
CA VAL A 46 15.40 -11.72 7.68
C VAL A 46 14.35 -12.52 6.89
N PRO A 47 13.20 -12.85 7.51
CA PRO A 47 12.18 -13.67 6.86
C PRO A 47 11.66 -13.04 5.56
N ASP A 48 11.26 -13.90 4.63
CA ASP A 48 10.51 -13.46 3.46
C ASP A 48 9.24 -12.73 3.92
N GLY A 49 8.99 -11.56 3.34
CA GLY A 49 7.93 -10.64 3.74
C GLY A 49 8.36 -9.45 4.61
N VAL A 50 9.62 -9.42 5.05
CA VAL A 50 10.23 -8.17 5.54
C VAL A 50 10.87 -7.44 4.35
N SER A 51 10.45 -6.19 4.11
CA SER A 51 10.98 -5.37 3.02
C SER A 51 11.25 -3.93 3.45
N VAL A 52 12.18 -3.27 2.76
CA VAL A 52 12.29 -1.81 2.81
C VAL A 52 11.03 -1.23 2.18
N ARG A 53 10.41 -0.25 2.83
CA ARG A 53 9.21 0.43 2.33
C ARG A 53 9.43 1.92 2.23
N LEU A 54 8.93 2.52 1.17
CA LEU A 54 8.82 3.96 1.00
C LEU A 54 7.78 4.50 1.98
N VAL A 55 8.16 5.44 2.84
CA VAL A 55 7.29 6.03 3.85
C VAL A 55 6.38 7.05 3.18
N HIS A 56 5.07 6.82 3.21
CA HIS A 56 4.07 7.72 2.65
C HIS A 56 2.73 7.58 3.36
N LYS A 57 1.80 8.49 3.04
CA LYS A 57 0.37 8.42 3.38
C LYS A 57 -0.48 8.52 2.13
N HIS A 58 -1.74 8.08 2.25
CA HIS A 58 -2.77 8.28 1.23
C HIS A 58 -3.80 9.34 1.63
N TYR A 59 -4.13 9.42 2.93
CA TYR A 59 -5.12 10.37 3.44
C TYR A 59 -4.73 10.83 4.82
N ASP A 60 -5.04 12.08 5.16
CA ASP A 60 -4.94 12.52 6.55
C ASP A 60 -5.89 11.74 7.46
N THR A 61 -5.47 11.52 8.69
CA THR A 61 -6.29 10.97 9.78
C THR A 61 -6.81 12.09 10.68
N GLU A 62 -8.01 11.92 11.23
CA GLU A 62 -8.56 12.76 12.29
C GLU A 62 -8.04 12.29 13.66
N ASP A 63 -8.27 13.06 14.73
CA ASP A 63 -7.76 12.74 16.06
C ASP A 63 -8.23 11.35 16.54
N GLY A 64 -7.28 10.53 16.95
CA GLY A 64 -7.51 9.14 17.38
C GLY A 64 -7.73 8.13 16.25
N GLU A 65 -7.78 8.56 14.98
CA GLU A 65 -7.83 7.65 13.83
C GLU A 65 -6.45 7.12 13.46
N ILE A 66 -6.41 5.89 12.97
CA ILE A 66 -5.25 5.23 12.38
C ILE A 66 -5.60 4.64 11.02
N MET A 67 -4.60 4.45 10.16
CA MET A 67 -4.81 3.83 8.85
C MET A 67 -4.74 2.31 8.93
N VAL A 68 -5.76 1.64 8.40
CA VAL A 68 -5.90 0.19 8.53
C VAL A 68 -6.24 -0.47 7.20
N PHE A 69 -5.49 -1.52 6.86
CA PHE A 69 -5.79 -2.44 5.78
C PHE A 69 -6.87 -3.45 6.21
N LYS A 70 -7.83 -3.68 5.34
CA LYS A 70 -8.89 -4.69 5.45
C LYS A 70 -8.96 -5.51 4.17
N GLN A 71 -9.19 -6.80 4.32
CA GLN A 71 -9.65 -7.64 3.21
C GLN A 71 -11.16 -7.43 3.03
N VAL A 72 -11.56 -7.14 1.79
CA VAL A 72 -12.94 -6.86 1.41
C VAL A 72 -13.37 -7.94 0.41
N PRO A 73 -14.30 -8.82 0.79
CA PRO A 73 -14.82 -9.82 -0.13
C PRO A 73 -15.74 -9.16 -1.17
N VAL A 74 -15.44 -9.40 -2.45
CA VAL A 74 -16.25 -8.97 -3.58
C VAL A 74 -16.89 -10.19 -4.22
N ALA A 75 -18.22 -10.26 -4.14
CA ALA A 75 -18.98 -11.36 -4.74
C ALA A 75 -18.61 -11.51 -6.22
N SER A 76 -18.34 -12.75 -6.65
CA SER A 76 -17.88 -13.15 -8.00
C SER A 76 -16.46 -12.77 -8.44
N GLN A 77 -15.73 -11.97 -7.65
CA GLN A 77 -14.41 -11.48 -8.05
C GLN A 77 -13.31 -11.94 -7.09
N GLY A 78 -13.62 -12.23 -5.82
CA GLY A 78 -12.65 -12.68 -4.83
C GLY A 78 -12.42 -11.60 -3.79
N GLU A 79 -11.21 -11.53 -3.24
CA GLU A 79 -10.87 -10.56 -2.19
C GLU A 79 -10.06 -9.40 -2.79
N VAL A 80 -10.43 -8.18 -2.41
CA VAL A 80 -9.60 -6.98 -2.62
C VAL A 80 -9.08 -6.50 -1.28
N VAL A 81 -7.99 -5.75 -1.29
CA VAL A 81 -7.49 -5.08 -0.08
C VAL A 81 -7.91 -3.61 -0.16
N SER A 82 -8.35 -3.06 0.96
CA SER A 82 -8.67 -1.65 1.06
C SER A 82 -8.10 -1.08 2.34
N MET A 83 -7.56 0.12 2.24
CA MET A 83 -7.01 0.87 3.36
C MET A 83 -7.85 2.11 3.63
N GLY A 84 -8.03 2.48 4.89
CA GLY A 84 -8.72 3.71 5.29
C GLY A 84 -8.56 4.03 6.77
N PRO A 85 -8.92 5.25 7.19
CA PRO A 85 -8.85 5.68 8.58
C PRO A 85 -9.95 5.01 9.42
N LEU A 86 -9.63 4.64 10.66
CA LEU A 86 -10.60 4.17 11.64
C LEU A 86 -10.18 4.44 13.08
N LEU A 87 -11.15 4.40 13.99
CA LEU A 87 -10.92 4.44 15.44
C LEU A 87 -10.52 3.04 15.96
N PRO A 88 -9.33 2.88 16.58
CA PRO A 88 -8.78 1.58 16.95
C PRO A 88 -9.58 0.89 18.07
N ALA A 89 -10.36 1.62 18.87
CA ALA A 89 -11.19 1.07 19.95
C ALA A 89 -12.17 -0.03 19.49
N LYS A 90 -12.46 -0.10 18.18
CA LYS A 90 -13.32 -1.12 17.56
C LYS A 90 -12.57 -2.39 17.16
N TYR A 91 -11.24 -2.42 17.24
CA TYR A 91 -10.38 -3.48 16.71
C TYR A 91 -9.24 -3.81 17.68
N PRO A 92 -9.46 -4.73 18.64
CA PRO A 92 -8.48 -5.01 19.70
C PRO A 92 -7.20 -5.71 19.21
N ASN A 93 -7.21 -6.29 18.01
CA ASN A 93 -6.14 -7.14 17.50
C ASN A 93 -5.35 -6.49 16.34
N LEU A 94 -5.29 -5.16 16.29
CA LEU A 94 -4.54 -4.46 15.26
C LEU A 94 -3.05 -4.73 15.36
N LYS A 95 -2.43 -4.96 14.20
CA LYS A 95 -1.01 -5.25 14.05
C LYS A 95 -0.38 -4.24 13.11
N GLY A 96 0.72 -3.62 13.49
CA GLY A 96 1.46 -2.72 12.60
C GLY A 96 2.02 -3.48 11.39
N ILE A 97 1.80 -2.98 10.19
CA ILE A 97 2.33 -3.60 8.97
C ILE A 97 3.43 -2.75 8.35
N ASN A 98 3.28 -1.43 8.40
CA ASN A 98 4.26 -0.49 7.87
C ASN A 98 4.80 0.39 8.99
N PHE A 99 6.12 0.53 9.04
CA PHE A 99 6.86 1.15 10.15
C PHE A 99 7.83 2.19 9.61
N PHE A 100 7.89 3.37 10.24
CA PHE A 100 8.98 4.34 10.04
C PHE A 100 9.88 4.35 11.28
N VAL A 101 11.11 4.86 11.14
CA VAL A 101 12.01 5.10 12.26
C VAL A 101 11.81 6.53 12.77
N ASP A 102 11.48 6.69 14.03
CA ASP A 102 11.26 8.01 14.64
C ASP A 102 12.56 8.71 15.06
N THR A 103 12.42 9.89 15.66
CA THR A 103 13.55 10.72 16.12
C THR A 103 14.39 10.08 17.22
N ASP A 104 13.84 9.09 17.94
CA ASP A 104 14.54 8.36 18.99
C ASP A 104 15.20 7.07 18.44
N GLY A 105 15.15 6.84 17.13
CA GLY A 105 15.64 5.63 16.49
C GLY A 105 14.76 4.40 16.78
N LYS A 106 13.48 4.59 17.09
CA LYS A 106 12.53 3.49 17.31
C LYS A 106 11.59 3.34 16.13
N PHE A 107 11.20 2.10 15.85
CA PHE A 107 10.19 1.81 14.85
C PHE A 107 8.81 2.12 15.40
N GLN A 108 8.07 2.95 14.68
CA GLN A 108 6.68 3.28 14.94
C GLN A 108 5.85 2.77 13.77
N ALA A 109 4.89 1.89 14.04
CA ALA A 109 3.89 1.51 13.06
C ALA A 109 3.08 2.75 12.66
N TYR A 110 2.80 2.94 11.38
CA TYR A 110 1.95 4.01 10.86
C TYR A 110 0.74 3.51 10.08
N GLU A 111 0.79 2.28 9.60
CA GLU A 111 -0.35 1.58 9.02
C GLU A 111 -0.48 0.21 9.66
N TYR A 112 -1.72 -0.27 9.79
CA TYR A 112 -2.05 -1.46 10.57
C TYR A 112 -2.94 -2.41 9.77
N THR A 113 -3.04 -3.65 10.22
CA THR A 113 -3.93 -4.66 9.65
C THR A 113 -4.67 -5.40 10.74
N THR A 114 -5.83 -5.94 10.41
CA THR A 114 -6.60 -6.86 11.26
C THR A 114 -6.31 -8.33 10.96
N CYS A 115 -5.53 -8.62 9.91
CA CYS A 115 -5.17 -9.98 9.55
C CYS A 115 -4.02 -10.48 10.42
N ASP A 116 -4.04 -11.77 10.77
CA ASP A 116 -2.86 -12.43 11.31
C ASP A 116 -1.81 -12.51 10.20
N VAL A 117 -0.66 -11.88 10.43
CA VAL A 117 0.46 -11.87 9.51
C VAL A 117 1.58 -12.70 10.14
N PRO A 118 1.96 -13.85 9.56
CA PRO A 118 3.19 -14.56 9.94
C PRO A 118 4.39 -13.61 9.88
N GLY A 119 5.47 -13.84 10.65
CA GLY A 119 6.68 -12.99 10.57
C GLY A 119 6.60 -11.60 11.24
N HIS A 120 5.51 -11.28 11.92
CA HIS A 120 5.43 -10.06 12.75
C HIS A 120 6.37 -10.11 13.98
N ASP A 121 6.72 -11.31 14.44
CA ASP A 121 7.65 -11.46 15.55
C ASP A 121 9.10 -11.24 15.09
N MET A 122 9.59 -10.01 15.33
CA MET A 122 10.97 -9.60 15.05
C MET A 122 11.87 -9.68 16.29
N SER A 123 11.47 -10.42 17.34
CA SER A 123 12.23 -10.52 18.59
C SER A 123 13.60 -11.17 18.43
N GLU A 124 13.81 -12.02 17.42
CA GLU A 124 15.11 -12.63 17.12
C GLU A 124 16.00 -11.73 16.23
N TYR A 125 15.42 -10.71 15.59
CA TYR A 125 16.09 -9.83 14.61
C TYR A 125 16.47 -8.45 15.18
N GLN A 126 16.75 -8.38 16.49
CA GLN A 126 17.04 -7.11 17.18
C GLN A 126 18.29 -6.43 16.66
N ALA A 127 19.31 -7.20 16.28
CA ALA A 127 20.54 -6.66 15.70
C ALA A 127 20.29 -6.01 14.33
N PHE A 128 19.46 -6.64 13.50
CA PHE A 128 19.00 -6.08 12.23
C PHE A 128 18.24 -4.76 12.45
N LEU A 129 17.24 -4.76 13.34
CA LEU A 129 16.45 -3.56 13.62
C LEU A 129 17.31 -2.42 14.15
N ALA A 130 18.27 -2.71 15.04
CA ALA A 130 19.18 -1.70 15.57
C ALA A 130 20.06 -1.08 14.47
N GLU A 131 20.65 -1.91 13.61
CA GLU A 131 21.51 -1.39 12.53
C GLU A 131 20.72 -0.66 11.45
N PHE A 132 19.56 -1.19 11.05
CA PHE A 132 18.66 -0.51 10.11
C PHE A 132 18.28 0.87 10.63
N SER A 133 17.86 0.95 11.90
CA SER A 133 17.52 2.22 12.54
C SER A 133 18.71 3.18 12.60
N SER A 134 19.91 2.68 12.93
CA SER A 134 21.13 3.51 12.95
C SER A 134 21.39 4.15 11.58
N ILE A 135 21.35 3.36 10.50
CA ILE A 135 21.54 3.88 9.14
C ILE A 135 20.48 4.93 8.81
N VAL A 136 19.21 4.63 9.09
CA VAL A 136 18.11 5.55 8.79
C VAL A 136 18.27 6.87 9.55
N VAL A 137 18.66 6.83 10.82
CA VAL A 137 18.86 8.05 11.63
C VAL A 137 20.10 8.83 11.20
N GLU A 138 21.23 8.16 11.03
CA GLU A 138 22.52 8.79 10.67
C GLU A 138 22.48 9.46 9.30
N ARG A 139 21.70 8.91 8.37
CA ARG A 139 21.59 9.42 6.99
C ARG A 139 20.36 10.28 6.73
N GLY A 140 19.50 10.49 7.74
CA GLY A 140 18.33 11.37 7.61
C GLY A 140 17.17 10.78 6.78
N LEU A 141 17.02 9.45 6.77
CA LEU A 141 16.07 8.72 5.92
C LEU A 141 14.71 8.47 6.58
N GLN A 142 14.45 9.01 7.77
CA GLN A 142 13.26 8.71 8.60
C GLN A 142 11.92 8.97 7.89
N ARG A 143 11.91 9.88 6.91
CA ARG A 143 10.72 10.25 6.12
C ARG A 143 10.73 9.67 4.70
N ILE A 144 11.72 8.84 4.39
CA ILE A 144 11.93 8.26 3.07
C ILE A 144 11.76 6.74 3.18
N PHE A 145 12.55 6.07 4.01
CA PHE A 145 12.54 4.62 4.11
C PHE A 145 12.17 4.12 5.50
N GLY A 146 11.42 3.03 5.50
CA GLY A 146 10.97 2.30 6.66
C GLY A 146 10.92 0.80 6.36
N LEU A 147 10.15 0.06 7.15
CA LEU A 147 9.97 -1.38 6.98
C LEU A 147 8.50 -1.73 6.77
N LYS A 148 8.26 -2.77 5.97
CA LYS A 148 6.99 -3.50 5.92
C LYS A 148 7.21 -4.90 6.49
N PHE A 149 6.25 -5.35 7.29
CA PHE A 149 6.17 -6.73 7.80
C PHE A 149 4.91 -7.38 7.19
N ASP A 150 5.02 -7.98 6.02
CA ASP A 150 3.92 -8.73 5.38
C ASP A 150 4.42 -9.98 4.66
N VAL A 151 3.93 -11.15 5.10
CA VAL A 151 4.39 -12.46 4.62
C VAL A 151 3.41 -13.08 3.61
N LYS A 152 2.37 -12.36 3.18
CA LYS A 152 1.67 -12.80 1.98
C LYS A 152 2.60 -12.63 0.79
N ASP A 153 2.96 -13.74 0.17
CA ASP A 153 3.72 -13.78 -1.07
C ASP A 153 2.90 -13.03 -2.14
N GLU A 154 3.19 -11.74 -2.30
CA GLU A 154 2.52 -10.86 -3.25
C GLU A 154 3.05 -11.12 -4.67
N GLU A 155 3.02 -12.38 -5.11
CA GLU A 155 3.46 -12.81 -6.44
C GLU A 155 2.73 -12.05 -7.57
N LEU A 156 1.54 -11.52 -7.26
CA LEU A 156 0.71 -10.73 -8.14
C LEU A 156 0.70 -9.27 -7.65
N GLY A 157 1.47 -8.40 -8.33
CA GLY A 157 1.49 -6.97 -8.02
C GLY A 157 0.09 -6.34 -7.95
N TRP A 158 -0.04 -5.24 -7.22
CA TRP A 158 -1.29 -4.54 -6.99
C TRP A 158 -1.36 -3.24 -7.79
N THR A 159 -2.57 -2.85 -8.17
CA THR A 159 -2.86 -1.50 -8.64
C THR A 159 -3.63 -0.78 -7.56
N GLU A 160 -3.09 0.34 -7.09
CA GLU A 160 -3.69 1.16 -6.05
C GLU A 160 -4.55 2.27 -6.66
N PHE A 161 -5.73 2.48 -6.08
CA PHE A 161 -6.63 3.54 -6.48
C PHE A 161 -7.14 4.29 -5.25
N GLU A 162 -6.98 5.60 -5.28
CA GLU A 162 -7.61 6.48 -4.31
C GLU A 162 -9.11 6.59 -4.56
N PHE A 163 -9.87 6.45 -3.48
CA PHE A 163 -11.32 6.63 -3.41
C PHE A 163 -11.67 7.76 -2.41
N PRO A 164 -11.52 9.03 -2.84
CA PRO A 164 -11.58 10.18 -1.93
C PRO A 164 -12.91 10.31 -1.18
N ALA A 165 -14.03 9.94 -1.80
CA ALA A 165 -15.36 10.01 -1.19
C ALA A 165 -15.48 9.18 0.09
N LYS A 166 -14.59 8.20 0.29
CA LYS A 166 -14.53 7.34 1.47
C LYS A 166 -13.22 7.46 2.26
N ARG A 167 -12.34 8.42 1.91
CA ARG A 167 -10.97 8.54 2.46
C ARG A 167 -10.25 7.17 2.45
N SER A 168 -10.38 6.42 1.36
CA SER A 168 -9.89 5.04 1.28
C SER A 168 -9.07 4.79 0.01
N THR A 169 -8.08 3.92 0.13
CA THR A 169 -7.32 3.38 -1.01
C THR A 169 -7.77 1.96 -1.28
N ILE A 170 -7.98 1.61 -2.54
CA ILE A 170 -8.34 0.27 -3.00
C ILE A 170 -7.13 -0.33 -3.69
N LEU A 171 -6.69 -1.49 -3.23
CA LEU A 171 -5.62 -2.26 -3.83
C LEU A 171 -6.26 -3.42 -4.60
N ILE A 172 -6.17 -3.36 -5.92
CA ILE A 172 -6.73 -4.36 -6.84
C ILE A 172 -5.60 -5.28 -7.32
N PRO A 173 -5.66 -6.60 -7.09
CA PRO A 173 -4.64 -7.53 -7.54
C PRO A 173 -4.56 -7.59 -9.07
N LYS A 174 -3.36 -7.86 -9.60
CA LYS A 174 -3.15 -8.04 -11.03
C LYS A 174 -4.07 -9.12 -11.61
N GLY A 175 -4.71 -8.81 -12.72
CA GLY A 175 -5.65 -9.70 -13.42
C GLY A 175 -7.11 -9.48 -13.03
N MET A 176 -7.39 -8.67 -12.00
CA MET A 176 -8.74 -8.16 -11.75
C MET A 176 -9.10 -6.99 -12.68
N PRO A 177 -10.41 -6.74 -12.89
CA PRO A 177 -10.87 -5.58 -13.64
C PRO A 177 -10.39 -4.26 -12.99
N VAL A 178 -9.91 -3.35 -13.84
CA VAL A 178 -9.56 -1.97 -13.48
C VAL A 178 -10.34 -1.01 -14.39
N PRO A 179 -10.57 0.26 -14.00
CA PRO A 179 -11.35 1.17 -14.84
C PRO A 179 -10.68 1.38 -16.21
N GLU A 180 -11.48 1.29 -17.28
CA GLU A 180 -11.00 1.60 -18.63
C GLU A 180 -10.62 3.08 -18.74
N GLY A 181 -9.46 3.36 -19.35
CA GLY A 181 -9.04 4.72 -19.59
C GLY A 181 -8.50 5.43 -18.35
N ALA A 182 -8.37 4.78 -17.19
CA ALA A 182 -7.62 5.31 -16.07
C ALA A 182 -6.18 5.50 -16.52
N GLU A 183 -5.86 6.68 -17.04
CA GLU A 183 -4.51 7.07 -17.40
C GLU A 183 -3.68 6.97 -16.13
N TYR A 184 -2.88 5.91 -16.06
CA TYR A 184 -1.99 5.59 -14.95
C TYR A 184 -0.95 6.71 -14.84
N MET A 185 -1.27 7.78 -14.12
CA MET A 185 -0.42 8.96 -14.13
C MET A 185 0.92 8.71 -13.43
N ILE A 186 0.98 7.81 -12.43
CA ILE A 186 2.22 7.53 -11.71
C ILE A 186 2.27 6.06 -11.29
N ASN A 187 3.36 5.39 -11.61
CA ASN A 187 3.63 4.02 -11.22
C ASN A 187 4.75 4.03 -10.18
N ILE A 188 4.39 3.91 -8.91
CA ILE A 188 5.33 4.05 -7.80
C ILE A 188 5.62 2.67 -7.24
N VAL A 189 6.89 2.29 -7.27
CA VAL A 189 7.36 1.15 -6.49
C VAL A 189 7.58 1.64 -5.07
N THR A 190 6.89 1.05 -4.11
CA THR A 190 6.95 1.47 -2.70
C THR A 190 7.65 0.45 -1.81
N GLU A 191 8.10 -0.69 -2.35
CA GLU A 191 8.59 -1.83 -1.56
C GLU A 191 9.74 -2.58 -2.25
N TRP A 192 10.79 -2.90 -1.47
CA TRP A 192 11.96 -3.63 -1.94
C TRP A 192 12.42 -4.66 -0.91
N GLY A 193 12.34 -5.93 -1.28
CA GLY A 193 12.79 -7.07 -0.48
C GLY A 193 14.26 -7.41 -0.67
N LYS A 194 14.63 -8.60 -0.19
CA LYS A 194 16.03 -9.05 -0.10
C LYS A 194 16.68 -9.30 -1.45
N ASP A 195 16.06 -9.95 -2.43
CA ASP A 195 16.78 -10.27 -3.69
C ASP A 195 16.79 -9.11 -4.69
N ASP A 196 17.85 -9.05 -5.50
CA ASP A 196 18.03 -8.02 -6.53
C ASP A 196 17.10 -8.20 -7.74
N ASP A 197 16.56 -9.41 -7.91
CA ASP A 197 15.70 -9.78 -9.05
C ASP A 197 14.25 -10.15 -8.67
N SER A 198 13.94 -10.47 -7.40
CA SER A 198 12.61 -10.97 -7.01
C SER A 198 11.54 -9.88 -6.88
N LEU A 199 11.95 -8.60 -6.86
CA LEU A 199 11.03 -7.47 -6.87
C LEU A 199 11.42 -6.44 -7.93
N ARG A 200 11.63 -6.90 -9.16
CA ARG A 200 11.06 -6.15 -10.29
C ARG A 200 9.53 -6.22 -10.18
N LYS A 201 8.95 -5.58 -9.15
CA LYS A 201 7.54 -5.16 -9.13
C LYS A 201 7.44 -4.08 -10.19
N ARG A 202 7.47 -4.54 -11.45
CA ARG A 202 7.17 -3.75 -12.62
C ARG A 202 5.71 -3.39 -12.49
N GLY A 203 5.50 -2.18 -11.98
CA GLY A 203 4.51 -1.31 -12.56
C GLY A 203 4.40 -1.55 -14.06
N CYS A 204 3.16 -1.77 -14.51
CA CYS A 204 2.72 -2.05 -15.87
C CYS A 204 3.75 -1.67 -16.96
N PRO A 205 4.24 -2.62 -17.80
CA PRO A 205 4.92 -2.24 -19.02
C PRO A 205 3.92 -1.46 -19.86
N CYS A 206 4.26 -0.20 -20.11
CA CYS A 206 3.75 0.61 -21.20
C CYS A 206 3.34 -0.28 -22.40
N PHE A 207 2.04 -0.51 -22.58
CA PHE A 207 1.47 -0.85 -23.88
C PHE A 207 1.34 0.45 -24.70
N ASN A 208 2.46 1.15 -24.89
CA ASN A 208 2.56 2.16 -25.93
C ASN A 208 3.15 1.48 -27.17
N THR A 209 2.32 0.68 -27.80
CA THR A 209 2.20 0.71 -29.25
C THR A 209 0.72 0.63 -29.57
N THR A 210 0.21 1.69 -30.18
CA THR A 210 -0.88 1.64 -31.15
C THR A 210 -0.88 0.29 -31.88
N CYS A 211 -1.84 -0.58 -31.56
CA CYS A 211 -2.15 -1.74 -32.40
C CYS A 211 -3.42 -1.43 -33.19
N THR A 212 -3.22 -1.00 -34.44
CA THR A 212 -4.27 -0.69 -35.42
C THR A 212 -4.95 -1.93 -36.02
N HIS A 213 -5.21 -2.99 -35.25
CA HIS A 213 -5.63 -4.28 -35.84
C HIS A 213 -6.87 -4.97 -35.27
N CYS A 214 -7.59 -4.39 -34.30
CA CYS A 214 -8.86 -4.98 -33.84
C CYS A 214 -10.04 -4.05 -34.13
N SER A 215 -10.70 -4.30 -35.27
CA SER A 215 -12.06 -3.88 -35.53
C SER A 215 -13.03 -4.74 -34.71
N HIS A 216 -13.57 -4.22 -33.62
CA HIS A 216 -14.75 -4.80 -32.99
C HIS A 216 -15.88 -3.78 -32.98
N GLU A 217 -16.72 -3.89 -34.00
CA GLU A 217 -18.09 -3.39 -33.98
C GLU A 217 -18.92 -4.22 -32.98
N GLY A 218 -19.70 -3.51 -32.17
CA GLY A 218 -21.01 -3.99 -31.70
C GLY A 218 -21.04 -4.81 -30.40
N GLN A 219 -21.57 -4.21 -29.33
CA GLN A 219 -22.90 -4.57 -28.85
C GLN A 219 -23.43 -3.55 -27.84
N LYS A 220 -24.61 -2.98 -28.14
CA LYS A 220 -25.50 -2.36 -27.17
C LYS A 220 -26.11 -3.47 -26.31
N GLY A 221 -26.01 -3.35 -24.99
CA GLY A 221 -26.72 -4.18 -24.03
C GLY A 221 -27.31 -3.33 -22.91
N CYS A 222 -28.63 -3.27 -22.86
CA CYS A 222 -29.41 -2.62 -21.81
C CYS A 222 -29.28 -3.39 -20.48
N GLY A 223 -29.09 -2.66 -19.38
CA GLY A 223 -29.22 -3.13 -18.00
C GLY A 223 -29.91 -2.05 -17.15
N PRO A 224 -30.63 -2.42 -16.08
CA PRO A 224 -31.60 -1.56 -15.40
C PRO A 224 -30.92 -0.35 -14.75
N GLU A 225 -31.61 0.80 -14.76
CA GLU A 225 -31.23 1.99 -13.99
C GLU A 225 -31.09 1.62 -12.51
N MET A 226 -29.85 1.36 -12.08
CA MET A 226 -29.48 1.37 -10.67
C MET A 226 -29.30 2.83 -10.25
N GLN A 227 -30.09 3.25 -9.27
CA GLN A 227 -30.07 4.60 -8.71
C GLN A 227 -28.69 4.94 -8.11
N GLY A 228 -27.89 5.67 -8.90
CA GLY A 228 -27.35 6.98 -8.50
C GLY A 228 -26.40 7.02 -7.30
N TRP A 229 -25.33 6.24 -7.32
CA TRP A 229 -24.10 6.62 -6.62
C TRP A 229 -23.05 6.88 -7.70
N GLU A 230 -22.73 8.16 -7.94
CA GLU A 230 -21.65 8.52 -8.85
C GLU A 230 -20.31 8.29 -8.15
N PHE A 231 -19.77 7.08 -8.27
CA PHE A 231 -18.41 6.80 -7.80
C PHE A 231 -17.39 7.34 -8.78
N THR A 232 -16.29 7.85 -8.23
CA THR A 232 -15.08 8.13 -9.01
C THR A 232 -13.93 7.31 -8.47
N LEU A 233 -13.11 6.76 -9.37
CA LEU A 233 -11.89 6.03 -9.06
C LEU A 233 -10.77 6.55 -9.97
N GLY A 234 -9.64 6.97 -9.41
CA GLY A 234 -8.56 7.59 -10.20
C GLY A 234 -9.00 8.82 -10.99
N GLY A 235 -9.97 9.59 -10.46
CA GLY A 235 -10.53 10.77 -11.12
C GLY A 235 -11.58 10.50 -12.21
N GLN A 236 -11.92 9.24 -12.48
CA GLN A 236 -12.89 8.87 -13.51
C GLN A 236 -14.19 8.34 -12.93
N LYS A 237 -15.31 8.73 -13.54
CA LYS A 237 -16.64 8.20 -13.16
C LYS A 237 -16.73 6.72 -13.53
N ILE A 238 -17.25 5.92 -12.61
CA ILE A 238 -17.49 4.50 -12.86
C ILE A 238 -18.90 4.30 -13.42
N ASP A 239 -18.98 3.74 -14.61
CA ASP A 239 -20.26 3.43 -15.25
C ASP A 239 -21.01 2.30 -14.53
N ALA A 240 -22.34 2.35 -14.58
CA ALA A 240 -23.21 1.35 -13.95
C ALA A 240 -22.97 -0.09 -14.45
N GLY A 241 -22.45 -0.25 -15.68
CA GLY A 241 -22.10 -1.54 -16.27
C GLY A 241 -20.64 -1.97 -16.03
N SER A 242 -19.84 -1.16 -15.33
CA SER A 242 -18.43 -1.43 -15.14
C SER A 242 -18.20 -2.65 -14.23
N PRO A 243 -17.27 -3.56 -14.59
CA PRO A 243 -16.89 -4.67 -13.72
C PRO A 243 -16.20 -4.20 -12.43
N VAL A 244 -15.82 -2.92 -12.30
CA VAL A 244 -15.23 -2.34 -11.08
C VAL A 244 -16.31 -1.89 -10.09
N LEU A 245 -17.53 -1.63 -10.53
CA LEU A 245 -18.60 -1.15 -9.66
C LEU A 245 -18.91 -2.08 -8.47
N PRO A 246 -18.94 -3.42 -8.61
CA PRO A 246 -19.08 -4.33 -7.47
C PRO A 246 -17.98 -4.17 -6.41
N ILE A 247 -16.74 -3.92 -6.84
CA ILE A 247 -15.60 -3.64 -5.95
C ILE A 247 -15.86 -2.36 -5.17
N MET A 248 -16.22 -1.28 -5.87
CA MET A 248 -16.51 0.02 -5.25
C MET A 248 -17.63 -0.08 -4.22
N ASN A 249 -18.71 -0.79 -4.54
CA ASN A 249 -19.82 -1.01 -3.63
C ASN A 249 -19.40 -1.81 -2.38
N ALA A 250 -18.60 -2.86 -2.55
CA ALA A 250 -18.12 -3.66 -1.43
C ALA A 250 -17.20 -2.84 -0.50
N VAL A 251 -16.28 -2.05 -1.06
CA VAL A 251 -15.40 -1.15 -0.30
C VAL A 251 -16.22 -0.05 0.41
N ALA A 252 -17.17 0.57 -0.29
CA ALA A 252 -18.03 1.61 0.29
C ALA A 252 -18.92 1.11 1.44
N ALA A 253 -19.16 -0.21 1.53
CA ALA A 253 -19.94 -0.81 2.61
C ALA A 253 -19.13 -1.07 3.89
N VAL A 254 -17.80 -1.08 3.82
CA VAL A 254 -16.91 -1.34 4.99
C VAL A 254 -16.25 -0.07 5.55
N TRP A 255 -16.48 1.07 4.91
CA TRP A 255 -16.02 2.42 5.27
C TRP A 255 -17.20 3.41 5.28
#